data_AF-A0AAW0XNB1-F1
#
_entry.id   AF-A0AAW0XNB1-F1
#
_cell.length_a   1.000
_cell.length_b   1.000
_cell.length_c   1.000
_cell.angle_alpha   90.00
_cell.angle_beta   90.00
_cell.angle_gamma   90.00
#
_symmetry.space_group_name_H-M   'P 1'
#
loop_
_entity.id
_entity.type
_entity.pdbx_description
1 polymer ?
#
loop_
_entity_poly.entity_id
_entity_poly.type
_entity_poly.pdbx_seq_one_letter_code
_entity_poly.pdbx_strand_id
1 'polypeptide(L)'
;MGRMGGSEDSPPAICQPKVRETFSFFNTFAKLVPEVSGSGVEHVQHNHTYHMSPEGPSGLSRPTARDKQRNRKNDHERTLTRDEKRARAMNLPISCEDIINLPMDEFNERISKYDLTEAQLSLIRDIRRRGKNKVAAQNCRKRKLDQILHLADEVKAIQNRKNELYNEFEYLNSERTRIKHKFSLLYRHIFQSLRDPDGNPYSPHEYSLQQSADGSILLVPRSSPSHSMDPSASNKPRGKDDPKQ
;
A
#
# COMPACT_ATOMS: atom_id res chain seq x y z
N MET A 1 56.29 49.11 18.41
CA MET A 1 55.93 49.22 16.97
C MET A 1 55.38 47.86 16.57
N GLY A 2 54.09 47.57 16.43
CA GLY A 2 52.97 48.41 16.03
C GLY A 2 52.56 48.04 14.60
N ARG A 3 51.69 47.05 14.44
CA ARG A 3 50.74 46.89 13.33
C ARG A 3 49.72 45.79 13.67
N MET A 4 48.61 46.26 14.25
CA MET A 4 47.33 45.55 14.35
C MET A 4 46.71 45.52 12.95
N GLY A 5 46.37 44.34 12.44
CA GLY A 5 45.47 44.17 11.30
C GLY A 5 44.12 43.71 11.83
N GLY A 6 43.12 44.59 11.74
CA GLY A 6 41.76 44.32 12.19
C GLY A 6 41.00 43.42 11.23
N SER A 7 40.36 42.40 11.79
CA SER A 7 39.22 41.71 11.16
C SER A 7 37.95 42.29 11.79
N GLU A 8 37.23 43.08 11.01
CA GLU A 8 35.89 43.57 11.32
C GLU A 8 34.90 42.39 11.23
N ASP A 9 34.59 41.77 12.36
CA ASP A 9 33.47 40.84 12.49
C ASP A 9 32.16 41.63 12.49
N SER A 10 31.52 41.72 11.33
CA SER A 10 30.13 42.16 11.21
C SER A 10 29.19 41.17 11.91
N PRO A 11 28.25 41.62 12.76
CA PRO A 11 27.31 40.73 13.41
C PRO A 11 26.28 40.17 12.40
N PRO A 12 25.79 38.93 12.59
CA PRO A 12 24.78 38.36 11.71
C PRO A 12 23.46 39.13 11.84
N ALA A 13 22.90 39.50 10.70
CA ALA A 13 21.58 40.09 10.61
C ALA A 13 20.54 39.17 11.28
N ILE A 14 19.96 39.64 12.38
CA ILE A 14 18.79 39.02 13.00
C ILE A 14 17.64 39.15 12.00
N CYS A 15 17.39 38.07 11.27
CA CYS A 15 16.21 37.92 10.44
C CYS A 15 15.00 37.80 11.37
N GLN A 16 14.33 38.93 11.61
CA GLN A 16 13.01 38.97 12.23
C GLN A 16 12.06 38.10 11.37
N PRO A 17 11.39 37.07 11.92
CA PRO A 17 10.29 36.42 11.21
C PRO A 17 9.16 37.44 11.12
N LYS A 18 9.02 38.06 9.95
CA LYS A 18 7.87 38.92 9.63
C LYS A 18 6.68 38.00 9.40
N VAL A 19 6.07 37.55 10.50
CA VAL A 19 4.82 36.78 10.48
C VAL A 19 3.71 37.74 10.03
N ARG A 20 3.58 37.92 8.71
CA ARG A 20 2.38 38.43 8.10
C ARG A 20 1.47 37.23 7.81
N GLU A 21 0.97 36.62 8.87
CA GLU A 21 -0.21 35.76 8.75
C GLU A 21 -1.44 36.67 8.65
N THR A 22 -1.71 37.11 7.42
CA THR A 22 -3.07 37.54 7.09
C THR A 22 -3.91 36.27 6.99
N PHE A 23 -4.45 35.83 8.12
CA PHE A 23 -5.35 34.68 8.18
C PHE A 23 -6.70 35.09 7.56
N SER A 24 -6.72 35.22 6.24
CA SER A 24 -7.97 35.26 5.48
C SER A 24 -8.55 33.84 5.45
N PHE A 25 -9.27 33.47 6.51
CA PHE A 25 -9.95 32.17 6.64
C PHE A 25 -10.90 31.87 5.46
N PHE A 26 -11.22 32.87 4.64
CA PHE A 26 -12.06 32.77 3.47
C PHE A 26 -11.38 32.28 2.17
N ASN A 27 -10.04 32.29 2.03
CA ASN A 27 -9.41 32.02 0.71
C ASN A 27 -8.33 30.92 0.62
N THR A 28 -7.84 30.34 1.72
CA THR A 28 -6.72 29.36 1.64
C THR A 28 -7.15 27.90 1.45
N PHE A 29 -8.43 27.54 1.64
CA PHE A 29 -8.82 26.13 1.75
C PHE A 29 -9.53 25.52 0.53
N ALA A 30 -9.55 26.21 -0.61
CA ALA A 30 -10.08 25.66 -1.87
C ALA A 30 -9.06 24.80 -2.64
N LYS A 31 -7.78 24.75 -2.22
CA LYS A 31 -6.69 24.06 -2.94
C LYS A 31 -6.23 22.73 -2.31
N LEU A 32 -6.91 22.23 -1.27
CA LEU A 32 -6.54 20.99 -0.57
C LEU A 32 -7.61 19.90 -0.68
N VAL A 33 -8.34 19.87 -1.79
CA VAL A 33 -9.13 18.69 -2.18
C VAL A 33 -8.38 18.03 -3.33
N PRO A 34 -7.67 16.91 -3.12
CA PRO A 34 -7.31 16.05 -4.22
C PRO A 34 -8.62 15.50 -4.78
N GLU A 35 -9.00 15.98 -5.97
CA GLU A 35 -9.96 15.28 -6.81
C GLU A 35 -9.27 13.99 -7.27
N VAL A 36 -9.38 12.92 -6.48
CA VAL A 36 -9.00 11.58 -6.93
C VAL A 36 -10.14 11.10 -7.82
N SER A 37 -10.03 11.46 -9.09
CA SER A 37 -10.78 10.90 -10.19
C SER A 37 -10.54 9.40 -10.19
N GLY A 38 -11.55 8.64 -9.75
CA GLY A 38 -11.57 7.20 -9.91
C GLY A 38 -11.71 6.86 -11.38
N SER A 39 -10.65 6.34 -12.00
CA SER A 39 -10.76 5.58 -13.24
C SER A 39 -9.49 4.76 -13.48
N GLY A 40 -9.66 3.46 -13.66
CA GLY A 40 -8.66 2.60 -14.28
C GLY A 40 -8.04 1.58 -13.34
N VAL A 41 -8.81 0.65 -12.79
CA VAL A 41 -8.26 -0.68 -12.58
C VAL A 41 -8.08 -1.26 -13.98
N GLU A 42 -6.87 -1.15 -14.53
CA GLU A 42 -6.51 -1.86 -15.75
C GLU A 42 -6.89 -3.32 -15.56
N HIS A 43 -7.70 -3.83 -16.48
CA HIS A 43 -8.04 -5.24 -16.53
C HIS A 43 -6.76 -6.00 -16.84
N VAL A 44 -6.10 -6.51 -15.79
CA VAL A 44 -5.07 -7.53 -15.94
C VAL A 44 -5.75 -8.74 -16.55
N GLN A 45 -5.56 -8.94 -17.85
CA GLN A 45 -6.04 -10.11 -18.57
C GLN A 45 -5.29 -11.34 -18.03
N HIS A 46 -5.89 -11.99 -17.04
CA HIS A 46 -5.44 -13.29 -16.55
C HIS A 46 -5.73 -14.34 -17.62
N ASN A 47 -4.72 -14.70 -18.43
CA ASN A 47 -4.76 -15.85 -19.34
C ASN A 47 -4.46 -17.17 -18.61
N HIS A 48 -5.08 -17.38 -17.45
CA HIS A 48 -5.01 -18.68 -16.77
C HIS A 48 -6.41 -19.08 -16.28
N THR A 49 -6.96 -20.07 -16.97
CA THR A 49 -8.10 -20.88 -16.52
C THR A 49 -7.75 -21.51 -15.18
N TYR A 50 -8.16 -20.86 -14.08
CA TYR A 50 -8.27 -21.56 -12.81
C TYR A 50 -9.35 -22.63 -12.99
N HIS A 51 -8.99 -23.90 -12.80
CA HIS A 51 -9.95 -24.99 -12.69
C HIS A 51 -10.74 -24.79 -11.38
N MET A 52 -11.71 -23.89 -11.41
CA MET A 52 -12.78 -23.84 -10.43
C MET A 52 -13.72 -24.98 -10.79
N SER A 53 -13.62 -26.09 -10.07
CA SER A 53 -14.63 -27.15 -10.11
C SER A 53 -16.00 -26.54 -9.86
N PRO A 54 -16.98 -26.67 -10.78
CA PRO A 54 -18.30 -26.11 -10.58
C PRO A 54 -19.19 -27.19 -9.98
N GLU A 55 -19.04 -27.54 -8.71
CA GLU A 55 -19.92 -28.57 -8.12
C GLU A 55 -20.15 -28.33 -6.64
N GLY A 56 -21.40 -27.91 -6.33
CA GLY A 56 -21.98 -27.98 -5.00
C GLY A 56 -22.24 -29.43 -4.54
N PRO A 57 -22.86 -29.61 -3.36
CA PRO A 57 -22.87 -30.89 -2.67
C PRO A 57 -23.99 -31.79 -3.17
N SER A 58 -23.66 -32.77 -4.02
CA SER A 58 -24.43 -33.99 -4.31
C SER A 58 -23.52 -34.89 -5.14
N GLY A 59 -22.96 -35.98 -4.65
CA GLY A 59 -23.71 -37.16 -4.22
C GLY A 59 -23.51 -38.27 -5.26
N LEU A 60 -22.34 -38.91 -5.28
CA LEU A 60 -22.17 -40.23 -5.90
C LEU A 60 -21.25 -41.11 -5.04
N SER A 61 -21.90 -42.07 -4.39
CA SER A 61 -21.32 -43.21 -3.69
C SER A 61 -20.48 -44.07 -4.63
N ARG A 62 -19.21 -44.27 -4.32
CA ARG A 62 -18.39 -45.33 -4.91
C ARG A 62 -18.38 -46.53 -3.96
N PRO A 63 -18.97 -47.69 -4.33
CA PRO A 63 -18.91 -48.86 -3.50
C PRO A 63 -17.58 -49.59 -3.75
N THR A 64 -16.92 -50.05 -2.69
CA THR A 64 -16.50 -51.45 -2.53
C THR A 64 -15.99 -51.64 -1.11
N ALA A 65 -16.84 -52.20 -0.25
CA ALA A 65 -16.36 -53.06 0.82
C ALA A 65 -15.68 -54.26 0.16
N ARG A 66 -14.40 -54.48 0.49
CA ARG A 66 -13.73 -55.76 0.22
C ARG A 66 -12.93 -56.09 1.47
N ASP A 67 -13.44 -57.06 2.21
CA ASP A 67 -12.78 -57.72 3.33
C ASP A 67 -11.27 -57.85 3.10
N LYS A 68 -10.49 -57.29 4.01
CA LYS A 68 -9.07 -57.63 4.11
C LYS A 68 -8.61 -57.72 5.56
N GLN A 69 -9.34 -58.50 6.35
CA GLN A 69 -8.82 -59.09 7.56
C GLN A 69 -7.93 -60.29 7.20
N ARG A 70 -6.74 -60.02 6.67
CA ARG A 70 -5.56 -60.91 6.71
C ARG A 70 -4.38 -60.17 6.07
N ASN A 71 -3.33 -60.02 6.86
CA ASN A 71 -1.94 -59.70 6.49
C ASN A 71 -1.38 -58.35 6.97
N ARG A 72 -1.33 -58.16 8.31
CA ARG A 72 -0.61 -57.06 8.98
C ARG A 72 0.91 -57.02 8.71
N LYS A 73 1.49 -58.05 8.08
CA LYS A 73 2.91 -58.05 7.67
C LYS A 73 3.15 -57.41 6.29
N ASN A 74 2.09 -57.18 5.50
CA ASN A 74 2.18 -56.74 4.10
C ASN A 74 1.79 -55.25 3.92
N ASP A 75 1.23 -54.60 4.94
CA ASP A 75 1.02 -53.14 4.91
C ASP A 75 2.33 -52.38 4.94
N HIS A 76 3.33 -52.85 5.70
CA HIS A 76 4.65 -52.22 5.72
C HIS A 76 5.37 -52.30 4.36
N GLU A 77 4.98 -53.20 3.46
CA GLU A 77 5.51 -53.30 2.09
C GLU A 77 4.74 -52.45 1.07
N ARG A 78 3.47 -52.14 1.37
CA ARG A 78 2.61 -51.27 0.56
C ARG A 78 2.90 -49.79 0.75
N THR A 79 3.47 -49.42 1.89
CA THR A 79 3.85 -48.02 2.21
C THR A 79 5.28 -47.67 1.79
N LEU A 80 6.07 -48.64 1.31
CA LEU A 80 7.46 -48.38 0.94
C LEU A 80 7.55 -47.52 -0.30
N THR A 81 8.33 -46.45 -0.22
CA THR A 81 8.64 -45.64 -1.38
C THR A 81 9.31 -46.49 -2.46
N ARG A 82 9.15 -46.11 -3.74
CA ARG A 82 9.77 -46.83 -4.88
C ARG A 82 11.27 -47.09 -4.66
N ASP A 83 11.94 -46.12 -4.06
CA ASP A 83 13.37 -46.15 -3.78
C ASP A 83 13.71 -47.11 -2.63
N GLU A 84 12.86 -47.26 -1.61
CA GLU A 84 13.03 -48.27 -0.55
C GLU A 84 12.93 -49.71 -1.08
N LYS A 85 12.01 -49.97 -2.02
CA LYS A 85 11.89 -51.30 -2.66
C LYS A 85 13.14 -51.63 -3.48
N ARG A 86 13.67 -50.65 -4.22
CA ARG A 86 14.91 -50.81 -5.02
C ARG A 86 16.14 -50.97 -4.13
N ALA A 87 16.22 -50.23 -3.03
CA ALA A 87 17.30 -50.35 -2.06
C ALA A 87 17.37 -51.76 -1.46
N ARG A 88 16.23 -52.35 -1.08
CA ARG A 88 16.19 -53.73 -0.58
C ARG A 88 16.52 -54.76 -1.65
N ALA A 89 16.04 -54.59 -2.89
CA ALA A 89 16.33 -55.51 -3.98
C ALA A 89 17.83 -55.59 -4.31
N MET A 90 18.56 -54.49 -4.13
CA MET A 90 20.03 -54.45 -4.25
C MET A 90 20.77 -54.65 -2.91
N ASN A 91 20.07 -55.10 -1.85
CA ASN A 91 20.60 -55.34 -0.51
C ASN A 91 21.49 -54.19 0.01
N LEU A 92 21.02 -52.95 -0.12
CA LEU A 92 21.76 -51.79 0.39
C LEU A 92 21.82 -51.81 1.92
N PRO A 93 23.02 -51.66 2.53
CA PRO A 93 23.20 -51.69 3.98
C PRO A 93 22.82 -50.37 4.69
N ILE A 94 22.33 -49.38 3.94
CA ILE A 94 21.91 -48.05 4.43
C ILE A 94 20.46 -47.77 4.05
N SER A 95 19.71 -47.12 4.93
CA SER A 95 18.30 -46.78 4.69
C SER A 95 18.14 -45.62 3.71
N CYS A 96 17.01 -45.55 2.99
CA CYS A 96 16.74 -44.43 2.09
C CYS A 96 16.63 -43.08 2.84
N GLU A 97 16.13 -43.09 4.08
CA GLU A 97 16.03 -41.89 4.90
C GLU A 97 17.42 -41.33 5.24
N ASP A 98 18.34 -42.21 5.66
CA ASP A 98 19.72 -41.86 5.94
C ASP A 98 20.46 -41.36 4.68
N ILE A 99 20.24 -42.02 3.53
CA ILE A 99 20.80 -41.58 2.25
C ILE A 99 20.40 -40.12 1.95
N ILE A 100 19.17 -39.73 2.27
CA ILE A 100 18.62 -38.40 1.92
C ILE A 100 19.05 -37.33 2.93
N ASN A 101 18.94 -37.64 4.23
CA ASN A 101 19.02 -36.64 5.30
C ASN A 101 20.45 -36.42 5.83
N LEU A 102 21.35 -37.40 5.70
CA LEU A 102 22.69 -37.25 6.27
C LEU A 102 23.54 -36.19 5.54
N PRO A 103 24.36 -35.43 6.31
CA PRO A 103 25.38 -34.56 5.74
C PRO A 103 26.45 -35.39 4.99
N MET A 104 27.23 -34.75 4.12
CA MET A 104 28.16 -35.46 3.22
C MET A 104 29.19 -36.31 3.97
N ASP A 105 29.75 -35.78 5.05
CA ASP A 105 30.84 -36.43 5.77
C ASP A 105 30.34 -37.72 6.44
N GLU A 106 29.25 -37.62 7.21
CA GLU A 106 28.60 -38.77 7.85
C GLU A 106 28.06 -39.78 6.82
N PHE A 107 27.50 -39.30 5.71
CA PHE A 107 27.07 -40.16 4.62
C PHE A 107 28.25 -40.95 4.02
N ASN A 108 29.38 -40.30 3.74
CA ASN A 108 30.56 -40.95 3.18
C ASN A 108 31.17 -41.96 4.16
N GLU A 109 31.26 -41.62 5.45
CA GLU A 109 31.71 -42.55 6.50
C GLU A 109 30.84 -43.79 6.61
N ARG A 110 29.52 -43.65 6.41
CA ARG A 110 28.58 -44.77 6.48
C ARG A 110 28.70 -45.67 5.26
N ILE A 111 28.98 -45.10 4.09
CA ILE A 111 29.16 -45.83 2.82
C ILE A 111 30.53 -46.50 2.74
N SER A 112 31.59 -45.89 3.26
CA SER A 112 32.96 -46.44 3.21
C SER A 112 33.19 -47.69 4.06
N LYS A 113 32.27 -48.01 4.97
CA LYS A 113 32.29 -49.24 5.79
C LYS A 113 31.89 -50.50 5.01
N TYR A 114 31.39 -50.36 3.78
CA TYR A 114 30.86 -51.46 2.99
C TYR A 114 31.52 -51.49 1.60
N ASP A 115 31.89 -52.69 1.14
CA ASP A 115 32.36 -52.91 -0.23
C ASP A 115 31.16 -52.98 -1.20
N LEU A 116 30.74 -51.82 -1.69
CA LEU A 116 29.59 -51.67 -2.58
C LEU A 116 30.01 -51.71 -4.05
N THR A 117 29.18 -52.38 -4.86
CA THR A 117 29.33 -52.38 -6.33
C THR A 117 29.04 -51.01 -6.94
N GLU A 118 29.59 -50.74 -8.12
CA GLU A 118 29.34 -49.47 -8.84
C GLU A 118 27.85 -49.22 -9.12
N ALA A 119 27.09 -50.29 -9.44
CA ALA A 119 25.64 -50.21 -9.63
C ALA A 119 24.91 -49.78 -8.36
N GLN A 120 25.31 -50.29 -7.19
CA GLN A 120 24.75 -49.88 -5.89
C GLN A 120 25.10 -48.43 -5.56
N LEU A 121 26.35 -48.02 -5.77
CA LEU A 121 26.78 -46.62 -5.57
C LEU A 121 26.01 -45.65 -6.46
N SER A 122 25.77 -46.00 -7.73
CA SER A 122 24.93 -45.23 -8.65
C SER A 122 23.50 -45.09 -8.13
N LEU A 123 22.89 -46.20 -7.68
CA LEU A 123 21.54 -46.16 -7.11
C LEU A 123 21.47 -45.26 -5.88
N ILE A 124 22.44 -45.35 -4.96
CA ILE A 124 22.47 -44.52 -3.75
C ILE A 124 22.51 -43.03 -4.11
N ARG A 125 23.35 -42.62 -5.05
CA ARG A 125 23.41 -41.23 -5.52
C ARG A 125 22.09 -40.77 -6.12
N ASP A 126 21.45 -41.62 -6.92
CA ASP A 126 20.16 -41.33 -7.55
C ASP A 126 19.03 -41.18 -6.53
N ILE A 127 18.97 -42.06 -5.52
CA ILE A 127 18.04 -41.96 -4.39
C ILE A 127 18.24 -40.63 -3.66
N ARG A 128 19.48 -40.29 -3.30
CA ARG A 128 19.81 -39.04 -2.61
C ARG A 128 19.40 -37.81 -3.41
N ARG A 129 19.74 -37.80 -4.70
CA ARG A 129 19.41 -36.70 -5.62
C ARG A 129 17.90 -36.50 -5.73
N ARG A 130 17.11 -37.57 -5.87
CA ARG A 130 15.64 -37.50 -5.94
C ARG A 130 15.02 -37.07 -4.62
N GLY A 131 15.49 -37.60 -3.49
CA GLY A 131 15.03 -37.19 -2.17
C GLY A 131 15.25 -35.71 -1.92
N LYS A 132 16.46 -35.19 -2.22
CA LYS A 132 16.75 -33.76 -2.12
C LYS A 132 15.90 -32.92 -3.06
N ASN A 133 15.67 -33.35 -4.31
CA ASN A 133 14.79 -32.64 -5.24
C ASN A 133 13.35 -32.57 -4.72
N LYS A 134 12.83 -33.67 -4.16
CA LYS A 134 11.49 -33.71 -3.53
C LYS A 134 11.37 -32.66 -2.42
N VAL A 135 12.35 -32.59 -1.52
CA VAL A 135 12.37 -31.59 -0.43
C VAL A 135 12.52 -30.17 -0.98
N ALA A 136 13.41 -29.96 -1.96
CA ALA A 136 13.60 -28.66 -2.59
C ALA A 136 12.33 -28.15 -3.28
N ALA A 137 11.61 -29.01 -3.98
CA ALA A 137 10.33 -28.68 -4.60
C ALA A 137 9.26 -28.33 -3.55
N GLN A 138 9.19 -29.08 -2.45
CA GLN A 138 8.29 -28.76 -1.33
C GLN A 138 8.64 -27.40 -0.70
N ASN A 139 9.92 -27.13 -0.42
CA ASN A 139 10.37 -25.86 0.15
C ASN A 139 10.17 -24.69 -0.83
N CYS A 140 10.28 -24.92 -2.14
CA CYS A 140 9.96 -23.92 -3.16
C CYS A 140 8.47 -23.57 -3.14
N ARG A 141 7.59 -24.58 -3.15
CA ARG A 141 6.13 -24.41 -3.06
C ARG A 141 5.73 -23.72 -1.75
N LYS A 142 6.31 -24.15 -0.62
CA LYS A 142 6.07 -23.56 0.70
C LYS A 142 6.45 -22.07 0.69
N ARG A 143 7.68 -21.73 0.27
CA ARG A 143 8.10 -20.32 0.17
C ARG A 143 7.20 -19.49 -0.74
N LYS A 144 6.75 -20.06 -1.87
CA LYS A 144 5.84 -19.34 -2.77
C LYS A 144 4.47 -19.10 -2.12
N LEU A 145 3.94 -20.07 -1.39
CA LEU A 145 2.70 -19.93 -0.63
C LEU A 145 2.87 -18.89 0.49
N ASP A 146 3.95 -18.96 1.25
CA ASP A 146 4.25 -18.02 2.33
C ASP A 146 4.33 -16.58 1.80
N GLN A 147 4.94 -16.37 0.63
CA GLN A 147 4.96 -15.06 -0.04
C GLN A 147 3.57 -14.58 -0.43
N ILE A 148 2.72 -15.46 -0.97
CA ILE A 148 1.35 -15.11 -1.35
C ILE A 148 0.55 -14.70 -0.11
N LEU A 149 0.67 -15.46 0.98
CA LEU A 149 -0.02 -15.17 2.23
C LEU A 149 0.45 -13.85 2.85
N HIS A 150 1.77 -13.63 2.89
CA HIS A 150 2.34 -12.37 3.37
C HIS A 150 1.80 -11.16 2.60
N LEU A 151 1.80 -11.22 1.27
CA LEU A 151 1.25 -10.14 0.43
C LEU A 151 -0.25 -9.95 0.66
N ALA A 152 -1.02 -11.01 0.86
CA ALA A 152 -2.44 -10.92 1.16
C ALA A 152 -2.69 -10.19 2.50
N ASP A 153 -1.86 -10.46 3.52
CA ASP A 153 -1.94 -9.78 4.81
C ASP A 153 -1.55 -8.30 4.72
N GLU A 154 -0.51 -7.97 3.95
CA GLU A 154 -0.12 -6.58 3.69
C GLU A 154 -1.23 -5.78 3.00
N VAL A 155 -1.82 -6.36 1.94
CA VAL A 155 -2.96 -5.74 1.23
C VAL A 155 -4.12 -5.51 2.20
N LYS A 156 -4.45 -6.49 3.03
CA LYS A 156 -5.50 -6.38 4.03
C LYS A 156 -5.21 -5.28 5.05
N ALA A 157 -3.98 -5.19 5.54
CA ALA A 157 -3.55 -4.14 6.48
C ALA A 157 -3.71 -2.74 5.86
N ILE A 158 -3.28 -2.57 4.61
CA ILE A 158 -3.42 -1.30 3.88
C ILE A 158 -4.90 -0.95 3.67
N GLN A 159 -5.73 -1.92 3.30
CA GLN A 159 -7.18 -1.70 3.12
C GLN A 159 -7.87 -1.29 4.43
N ASN A 160 -7.54 -1.95 5.54
CA ASN A 160 -8.05 -1.58 6.86
C ASN A 160 -7.64 -0.15 7.22
N ARG A 161 -6.36 0.19 7.03
CA ARG A 161 -5.85 1.53 7.34
C ARG A 161 -6.50 2.60 6.45
N LYS A 162 -6.71 2.30 5.17
CA LYS A 162 -7.47 3.16 4.26
C LYS A 162 -8.88 3.41 4.81
N ASN A 163 -9.60 2.36 5.18
CA ASN A 163 -10.98 2.48 5.67
C ASN A 163 -11.06 3.31 6.96
N GLU A 164 -10.12 3.12 7.89
CA GLU A 164 -10.01 3.96 9.11
C GLU A 164 -9.87 5.45 8.77
N LEU A 165 -8.94 5.77 7.86
CA LEU A 165 -8.70 7.16 7.44
C LEU A 165 -9.91 7.76 6.71
N TYR A 166 -10.63 6.98 5.91
CA TYR A 166 -11.87 7.44 5.28
C TYR A 166 -12.95 7.76 6.31
N ASN A 167 -13.11 6.90 7.33
CA ASN A 167 -14.07 7.15 8.40
C ASN A 167 -13.72 8.40 9.21
N GLU A 168 -12.43 8.60 9.51
CA GLU A 168 -11.95 9.80 10.20
C GLU A 168 -12.15 11.05 9.34
N PHE A 169 -11.86 10.98 8.03
CA PHE A 169 -12.10 12.06 7.09
C PHE A 169 -13.58 12.46 7.04
N GLU A 170 -14.49 11.50 6.89
CA GLU A 170 -15.94 11.74 6.87
C GLU A 170 -16.41 12.39 8.18
N TYR A 171 -15.92 11.89 9.32
CA TYR A 171 -16.21 12.48 10.62
C TYR A 171 -15.75 13.95 10.70
N LEU A 172 -14.49 14.24 10.37
CA LEU A 172 -13.95 15.59 10.41
C LEU A 172 -14.66 16.52 9.41
N ASN A 173 -15.03 16.02 8.24
CA ASN A 173 -15.77 16.78 7.24
C ASN A 173 -17.19 17.12 7.72
N SER A 174 -17.85 16.18 8.42
CA SER A 174 -19.16 16.42 9.04
C SER A 174 -19.07 17.49 10.14
N GLU A 175 -18.05 17.41 11.01
CA GLU A 175 -17.84 18.38 12.08
C GLU A 175 -17.48 19.76 11.53
N ARG A 176 -16.62 19.82 10.50
CA ARG A 176 -16.31 21.05 9.77
C ARG A 176 -17.59 21.68 9.21
N THR A 177 -18.44 20.89 8.57
CA THR A 177 -19.72 21.37 8.00
C THR A 177 -20.65 21.87 9.10
N ARG A 178 -20.73 21.16 10.23
CA ARG A 178 -21.53 21.55 11.40
C ARG A 178 -21.06 22.90 11.96
N ILE A 179 -19.76 23.09 12.14
CA ILE A 179 -19.18 24.34 12.66
C ILE A 179 -19.39 25.48 11.66
N LYS A 180 -19.14 25.25 10.36
CA LYS A 180 -19.43 26.23 9.31
C LYS A 180 -20.88 26.68 9.34
N HIS A 181 -21.82 25.76 9.45
CA HIS A 181 -23.24 26.08 9.51
C HIS A 181 -23.58 26.94 10.74
N LYS A 182 -23.07 26.56 11.93
CA LYS A 182 -23.23 27.37 13.15
C LYS A 182 -22.65 28.78 12.98
N PHE A 183 -21.46 28.89 12.39
CA PHE A 183 -20.83 30.18 12.11
C PHE A 183 -21.69 31.03 11.16
N SER A 184 -22.18 30.46 10.05
CA SER A 184 -23.05 31.18 9.11
C SER A 184 -24.34 31.68 9.78
N LEU A 185 -24.94 30.90 10.68
CA LEU A 185 -26.11 31.32 11.45
C LEU A 185 -25.78 32.50 12.38
N LEU A 186 -24.67 32.43 13.10
CA LEU A 186 -24.21 33.52 13.97
C LEU A 186 -23.87 34.77 13.18
N TYR A 187 -23.15 34.63 12.07
CA TYR A 187 -22.79 35.72 11.18
C TYR A 187 -24.05 36.44 10.68
N ARG A 188 -25.02 35.69 10.15
CA ARG A 188 -26.31 36.25 9.73
C ARG A 188 -27.04 36.95 10.88
N HIS A 189 -27.08 36.34 12.07
CA HIS A 189 -27.74 36.90 13.23
C HIS A 189 -27.12 38.23 13.68
N ILE A 190 -25.79 38.32 13.69
CA ILE A 190 -25.08 39.56 14.04
C ILE A 190 -25.44 40.67 13.05
N PHE A 191 -25.35 40.43 11.75
CA PHE A 191 -25.74 41.44 10.74
C PHE A 191 -27.22 41.84 10.81
N GLN A 192 -28.11 40.93 11.21
CA GLN A 192 -29.51 41.26 11.43
C GLN A 192 -29.74 42.18 12.64
N SER A 193 -28.83 42.16 13.61
CA SER A 193 -28.91 42.95 14.85
C SER A 193 -28.09 44.25 14.81
N LEU A 194 -27.06 44.32 13.97
CA LEU A 194 -26.23 45.52 13.82
C LEU A 194 -27.01 46.67 13.16
N ARG A 195 -26.89 47.87 13.72
CA ARG A 195 -27.49 49.10 13.19
C ARG A 195 -26.45 50.22 13.16
N ASP A 196 -26.55 51.07 12.15
CA ASP A 196 -25.78 52.30 12.00
C ASP A 196 -26.21 53.33 13.06
N PRO A 197 -25.42 54.40 13.30
CA PRO A 197 -25.83 55.52 14.15
C PRO A 197 -27.20 56.12 13.77
N ASP A 198 -27.56 56.05 12.49
CA ASP A 198 -28.85 56.51 11.95
C ASP A 198 -29.97 55.45 12.05
N GLY A 199 -29.69 54.28 12.63
CA GLY A 199 -30.67 53.20 12.84
C GLY A 199 -30.90 52.28 11.63
N ASN A 200 -30.12 52.41 10.55
CA ASN A 200 -30.21 51.55 9.37
C ASN A 200 -29.47 50.21 9.60
N PRO A 201 -29.92 49.08 9.01
CA PRO A 201 -29.23 47.80 9.14
C PRO A 201 -27.98 47.73 8.25
N TYR A 202 -26.88 47.21 8.80
CA TYR A 202 -25.67 46.94 8.02
C TYR A 202 -25.88 45.77 7.03
N SER A 203 -25.47 45.98 5.77
CA SER A 203 -25.53 44.94 4.74
C SER A 203 -24.32 43.98 4.83
N PRO A 204 -24.53 42.64 4.86
CA PRO A 204 -23.45 41.65 4.77
C PRO A 204 -22.64 41.69 3.46
N HIS A 205 -23.15 42.37 2.44
CA HIS A 205 -22.50 42.48 1.12
C HIS A 205 -21.49 43.62 1.07
N GLU A 206 -21.73 44.68 1.85
CA GLU A 206 -20.91 45.89 1.90
C GLU A 206 -19.96 45.90 3.10
N TYR A 207 -20.26 45.14 4.15
CA TYR A 207 -19.45 45.07 5.36
C TYR A 207 -19.16 43.62 5.74
N SER A 208 -18.02 43.40 6.38
CA SER A 208 -17.57 42.09 6.86
C SER A 208 -17.06 42.20 8.29
N LEU A 209 -17.26 41.14 9.08
CA LEU A 209 -16.68 41.05 10.42
C LEU A 209 -15.28 40.43 10.32
N GLN A 210 -14.29 41.06 10.94
CA GLN A 210 -12.92 40.58 11.04
C GLN A 210 -12.52 40.42 12.51
N GLN A 211 -11.74 39.38 12.80
CA GLN A 211 -11.19 39.16 14.14
C GLN A 211 -9.78 39.74 14.20
N SER A 212 -9.54 40.62 15.17
CA SER A 212 -8.22 41.16 15.49
C SER A 212 -7.37 40.15 16.27
N ALA A 213 -6.05 40.38 16.36
CA ALA A 213 -5.12 39.49 17.06
C ALA A 213 -5.40 39.35 18.57
N ASP A 214 -6.09 40.32 19.17
CA ASP A 214 -6.54 40.33 20.57
C ASP A 214 -7.89 39.60 20.77
N GLY A 215 -8.50 39.09 19.69
CA GLY A 215 -9.78 38.41 19.70
C GLY A 215 -11.00 39.33 19.58
N SER A 216 -10.82 40.65 19.49
CA SER A 216 -11.91 41.59 19.26
C SER A 216 -12.48 41.48 17.84
N ILE A 217 -13.78 41.78 17.67
CA ILE A 217 -14.46 41.74 16.37
C ILE A 217 -14.63 43.16 15.83
N LEU A 218 -14.09 43.42 14.65
CA LEU A 218 -14.18 44.69 13.93
C LEU A 218 -15.11 44.57 12.72
N LEU A 219 -15.92 45.61 12.49
CA LEU A 219 -16.71 45.74 11.27
C LEU A 219 -15.89 46.50 10.22
N VAL A 220 -15.63 45.87 9.07
CA VAL A 220 -14.77 46.40 8.02
C VAL A 220 -15.53 46.41 6.69
N PRO A 221 -15.58 47.55 5.98
CA PRO A 221 -16.16 47.61 4.63
C PRO A 221 -15.49 46.61 3.68
N ARG A 222 -16.27 45.91 2.88
CA ARG A 222 -15.80 45.05 1.79
C ARG A 222 -15.53 45.97 0.60
N SER A 223 -14.30 46.02 0.10
CA SER A 223 -14.03 46.64 -1.19
C SER A 223 -14.83 45.91 -2.27
N SER A 224 -15.65 46.64 -3.03
CA SER A 224 -16.35 46.07 -4.18
C SER A 224 -15.31 45.56 -5.19
N PRO A 225 -15.51 44.40 -5.84
CA PRO A 225 -14.69 44.00 -6.99
C PRO A 225 -15.14 44.77 -8.24
N SER A 226 -15.18 46.10 -8.17
CA SER A 226 -15.57 46.96 -9.29
C SER A 226 -14.50 48.03 -9.50
N HIS A 227 -13.34 47.60 -10.00
CA HIS A 227 -12.47 48.38 -10.89
C HIS A 227 -11.31 47.50 -11.37
N SER A 228 -11.60 46.53 -12.24
CA SER A 228 -10.60 46.00 -13.16
C SER A 228 -10.43 46.99 -14.30
N MET A 229 -9.39 47.82 -14.25
CA MET A 229 -8.88 48.48 -15.45
C MET A 229 -8.33 47.38 -16.36
N ASP A 230 -9.00 47.15 -17.49
CA ASP A 230 -8.61 46.21 -18.54
C ASP A 230 -7.34 46.73 -19.25
N PRO A 231 -6.20 46.01 -19.21
CA PRO A 231 -4.99 46.42 -19.90
C PRO A 231 -4.83 45.73 -21.28
N SER A 232 -5.92 45.41 -21.99
CA SER A 232 -5.86 44.67 -23.28
C SER A 232 -6.05 45.52 -24.55
N ALA A 233 -5.91 46.85 -24.48
CA ALA A 233 -6.02 47.73 -25.65
C ALA A 233 -4.67 48.10 -26.31
N SER A 234 -3.76 47.13 -26.54
CA SER A 234 -2.70 47.28 -27.54
C SER A 234 -1.91 45.98 -27.72
N ASN A 235 -2.34 45.11 -28.65
CA ASN A 235 -1.46 44.32 -29.51
C ASN A 235 -2.30 43.50 -30.49
N LYS A 236 -2.63 44.09 -31.64
CA LYS A 236 -3.02 43.33 -32.83
C LYS A 236 -1.74 42.88 -33.55
N PRO A 237 -1.48 41.57 -33.71
CA PRO A 237 -0.44 41.12 -34.63
C PRO A 237 -0.94 41.29 -36.07
N ARG A 238 -0.14 41.95 -36.92
CA ARG A 238 -0.39 42.04 -38.36
C ARG A 238 -0.31 40.63 -38.96
N GLY A 239 -1.45 40.11 -39.42
CA GLY A 239 -1.51 38.92 -40.25
C GLY A 239 -0.88 39.18 -41.62
N LYS A 240 -0.13 38.18 -42.09
CA LYS A 240 0.35 38.04 -43.47
C LYS A 240 -0.85 37.94 -44.42
N ASP A 241 -0.84 38.74 -45.47
CA ASP A 241 -1.55 38.48 -46.72
C ASP A 241 -0.53 38.60 -47.86
N ASP A 242 -0.10 37.46 -48.41
CA ASP A 242 0.47 37.37 -49.75
C ASP A 242 -0.68 36.99 -50.70
N PRO A 243 -0.90 37.75 -51.79
CA PRO A 243 -1.54 37.19 -52.98
C PRO A 243 -0.62 37.31 -54.19
N LYS A 244 -0.30 36.13 -54.74
CA LYS A 244 -0.10 35.77 -56.15
C LYS A 244 0.57 36.78 -57.10
N GLN A 245 1.66 36.33 -57.73
CA GLN A 245 1.65 35.92 -59.14
C GLN A 245 2.80 34.94 -59.43
#